data_AF-A0AA41WJD1-F1
#
_entry.id   AF-A0AA41WJD1-F1
#
_cell.length_a   1.000
_cell.length_b   1.000
_cell.length_c   1.000
_cell.angle_alpha   90.00
_cell.angle_beta   90.00
_cell.angle_gamma   90.00
#
_symmetry.space_group_name_H-M   'P 1'
#
loop_
_entity.id
_entity.type
_entity.pdbx_description
1 polymer ?
#
loop_
_entity_poly.entity_id
_entity_poly.type
_entity_poly.pdbx_seq_one_letter_code
_entity_poly.pdbx_strand_id
1 'polypeptide(L)'
;MGFQVIELEVNAARRKLLVQGYMPMYYPNLYITMEHSGRALETTKKYLEHLAVFEEFLAFSSIDLISNLEQRPHSRYLTDSELSRFVSDAGFSKETLAMKFAGMRLHPTAYKSVGKSHAQQRIEAVRDYLAFLYDKLGDHATRYEAVDDLKKRINRKIKAASPAWKKTRTDEIKGLTSQERTRLLEIMHPDSAENPFSDEAIRLRNYIILLLGLDMGLRRSEMLLIKTSDIHWHSRQLAVVNLEDESLDPRTMAPQFKTHERMLMMTDDLYDAITEYESKYRHRKPRSGTSQARRHPFLLVAHKRNEGGPLTIKAVDGVLPRIREIAPELAHVHPHILRHDAVYTMLESMREELGALTPEDRTTQVQKTLTWMFGWSPDSNMPGHYGAKFWKEEADKAIQKRANRQKAGTTQGGSE
;
A
#
# COMPACT_ATOMS: atom_id res chain seq x y z
N MET A 1 -18.51 -24.68 4.10
CA MET A 1 -17.11 -24.44 4.55
C MET A 1 -16.56 -23.30 3.72
N GLY A 2 -16.01 -22.26 4.34
CA GLY A 2 -15.60 -21.04 3.64
C GLY A 2 -14.29 -21.19 2.87
N PHE A 3 -14.09 -20.31 1.89
CA PHE A 3 -12.81 -20.17 1.19
C PHE A 3 -11.86 -19.31 2.02
N GLN A 4 -10.58 -19.70 2.09
CA GLN A 4 -9.57 -18.96 2.84
C GLN A 4 -8.22 -19.01 2.12
N VAL A 5 -7.46 -17.92 2.23
CA VAL A 5 -6.08 -17.87 1.72
C VAL A 5 -5.12 -18.17 2.86
N ILE A 6 -4.32 -19.21 2.71
CA ILE A 6 -3.29 -19.61 3.67
C ILE A 6 -1.90 -19.32 3.10
N GLU A 7 -0.91 -19.20 3.99
CA GLU A 7 0.51 -19.14 3.63
C GLU A 7 1.17 -20.46 4.03
N LEU A 8 1.94 -21.05 3.12
CA LEU A 8 2.74 -22.25 3.36
C LEU A 8 4.18 -22.00 2.91
N GLU A 9 5.12 -22.66 3.56
CA GLU A 9 6.52 -22.71 3.16
C GLU A 9 6.77 -23.99 2.37
N VAL A 10 7.23 -23.85 1.13
CA VAL A 10 7.53 -24.97 0.23
C VAL A 10 8.93 -24.74 -0.32
N ASN A 11 9.86 -25.66 -0.06
CA ASN A 11 11.27 -25.56 -0.47
C ASN A 11 11.92 -24.23 -0.04
N ALA A 12 11.75 -23.84 1.23
CA ALA A 12 12.21 -22.56 1.80
C ALA A 12 11.63 -21.29 1.14
N ALA A 13 10.65 -21.42 0.24
CA ALA A 13 9.94 -20.30 -0.36
C ALA A 13 8.52 -20.21 0.19
N ARG A 14 8.11 -19.01 0.61
CA ARG A 14 6.74 -18.75 1.05
C ARG A 14 5.81 -18.70 -0.16
N ARG A 15 4.62 -19.29 -0.05
CA ARG A 15 3.58 -19.32 -1.09
C ARG A 15 2.21 -19.07 -0.47
N LYS A 16 1.31 -18.45 -1.23
CA LYS A 16 -0.09 -18.24 -0.84
C LYS A 16 -0.97 -19.19 -1.63
N LEU A 17 -1.92 -19.84 -0.96
CA LEU A 17 -2.84 -20.80 -1.56
C LEU A 17 -4.28 -20.51 -1.14
N LEU A 18 -5.20 -20.65 -2.08
CA LEU A 18 -6.64 -20.67 -1.80
C LEU A 18 -7.06 -22.10 -1.43
N VAL A 19 -7.71 -22.25 -0.29
CA VAL A 19 -8.23 -23.53 0.19
C VAL A 19 -9.72 -23.43 0.52
N GLN A 20 -10.45 -24.53 0.36
CA GLN A 20 -11.83 -24.72 0.80
C GLN A 20 -11.85 -25.88 1.80
N GLY A 21 -12.28 -25.62 3.05
CA GLY A 21 -12.25 -26.67 4.08
C GLY A 21 -10.86 -27.28 4.30
N TYR A 22 -9.81 -26.45 4.19
CA TYR A 22 -8.38 -26.84 4.23
C TYR A 22 -7.87 -27.67 3.04
N MET A 23 -8.71 -27.95 2.04
CA MET A 23 -8.28 -28.58 0.79
C MET A 23 -7.88 -27.50 -0.24
N PRO A 24 -6.70 -27.58 -0.88
CA PRO A 24 -6.31 -26.65 -1.95
C PRO A 24 -7.25 -26.70 -3.15
N MET A 25 -7.70 -25.52 -3.58
CA MET A 25 -8.48 -25.37 -4.81
C MET A 25 -7.56 -25.53 -6.03
N TYR A 26 -7.83 -26.51 -6.90
CA TYR A 26 -6.91 -26.83 -8.01
C TYR A 26 -6.70 -25.67 -8.98
N TYR A 27 -7.76 -25.22 -9.68
CA TYR A 27 -7.65 -24.22 -10.74
C TYR A 27 -7.21 -22.81 -10.28
N PRO A 28 -7.70 -22.25 -9.16
CA PRO A 28 -7.20 -20.97 -8.66
C PRO A 28 -5.71 -21.01 -8.33
N ASN A 29 -5.23 -22.09 -7.72
CA ASN A 29 -3.82 -22.23 -7.36
C ASN A 29 -2.94 -22.53 -8.59
N LEU A 30 -3.45 -23.27 -9.57
CA LEU A 30 -2.78 -23.48 -10.86
C LEU A 30 -2.61 -22.14 -11.61
N TYR A 31 -3.68 -21.35 -11.70
CA TYR A 31 -3.64 -20.01 -12.32
C TYR A 31 -2.58 -19.12 -11.68
N ILE A 32 -2.54 -19.05 -10.35
CA ILE A 32 -1.52 -18.28 -9.64
C ILE A 32 -0.11 -18.78 -9.93
N THR A 33 0.08 -20.10 -9.99
CA THR A 33 1.39 -20.71 -10.25
C THR A 33 1.85 -20.44 -11.67
N MET A 34 0.96 -20.47 -12.65
CA MET A 34 1.31 -20.28 -14.06
C MET A 34 1.46 -18.80 -14.43
N GLU A 35 0.52 -17.95 -14.00
CA GLU A 35 0.39 -16.56 -14.49
C GLU A 35 0.97 -15.52 -13.51
N HIS A 36 1.17 -15.89 -12.24
CA HIS A 36 1.55 -14.95 -11.18
C HIS A 36 2.70 -15.42 -10.28
N SER A 37 3.47 -16.44 -10.68
CA SER A 37 4.59 -16.98 -9.88
C SER A 37 5.68 -15.97 -9.55
N GLY A 38 5.91 -14.98 -10.42
CA GLY A 38 6.87 -13.88 -10.19
C GLY A 38 6.31 -12.68 -9.41
N ARG A 39 5.05 -12.71 -8.95
CA ARG A 39 4.45 -11.59 -8.21
C ARG A 39 4.76 -11.67 -6.71
N ALA A 40 4.84 -10.51 -6.07
CA ALA A 40 5.01 -10.41 -4.61
C ALA A 40 3.87 -11.12 -3.85
N LEU A 41 4.18 -11.70 -2.69
CA LEU A 41 3.26 -12.55 -1.93
C LEU A 41 1.92 -11.89 -1.58
N GLU A 42 1.94 -10.63 -1.15
CA GLU A 42 0.71 -9.90 -0.82
C GLU A 42 -0.11 -9.54 -2.07
N THR A 43 0.54 -9.41 -3.23
CA THR A 43 -0.17 -9.27 -4.51
C THR A 43 -0.89 -10.59 -4.83
N THR A 44 -0.18 -11.71 -4.78
CA THR A 44 -0.76 -13.04 -5.02
C THR A 44 -1.90 -13.37 -4.05
N LYS A 45 -1.72 -13.06 -2.76
CA LYS A 45 -2.79 -13.18 -1.75
C LYS A 45 -4.03 -12.40 -2.16
N LYS A 46 -3.87 -11.15 -2.59
CA LYS A 46 -4.99 -10.30 -3.01
C LYS A 46 -5.72 -10.86 -4.24
N TYR A 47 -5.00 -11.41 -5.22
CA TYR A 47 -5.63 -12.13 -6.34
C TYR A 47 -6.45 -13.32 -5.82
N LEU A 48 -5.87 -14.16 -4.96
CA LEU A 48 -6.58 -15.32 -4.38
C LEU A 48 -7.81 -14.89 -3.55
N GLU A 49 -7.76 -13.78 -2.83
CA GLU A 49 -8.92 -13.22 -2.12
C GLU A 49 -10.01 -12.72 -3.10
N HIS A 50 -9.64 -12.18 -4.25
CA HIS A 50 -10.59 -11.83 -5.31
C HIS A 50 -11.22 -13.08 -5.94
N LEU A 51 -10.43 -14.14 -6.15
CA LEU A 51 -10.92 -15.42 -6.65
C LEU A 51 -11.81 -16.12 -5.62
N ALA A 52 -11.49 -16.04 -4.32
CA ALA A 52 -12.34 -16.58 -3.26
C ALA A 52 -13.77 -16.01 -3.32
N VAL A 53 -13.90 -14.69 -3.53
CA VAL A 53 -15.22 -14.04 -3.70
C VAL A 53 -15.95 -14.57 -4.94
N PHE A 54 -15.22 -14.88 -6.01
CA PHE A 54 -15.81 -15.46 -7.21
C PHE A 54 -16.26 -16.91 -6.99
N GLU A 55 -15.46 -17.72 -6.33
CA GLU A 55 -15.83 -19.10 -5.96
C GLU A 55 -17.05 -19.12 -5.02
N GLU A 56 -17.14 -18.19 -4.06
CA GLU A 56 -18.35 -18.00 -3.23
C GLU A 56 -19.57 -17.62 -4.08
N PHE A 57 -19.40 -16.75 -5.07
CA PHE A 57 -20.47 -16.37 -6.01
C PHE A 57 -20.94 -17.57 -6.85
N LEU A 58 -20.01 -18.39 -7.36
CA LEU A 58 -20.34 -19.59 -8.12
C LEU A 58 -21.13 -20.59 -7.26
N ALA A 59 -20.66 -20.84 -6.04
CA ALA A 59 -21.35 -21.71 -5.09
C ALA A 59 -22.76 -21.19 -4.74
N PHE A 60 -22.89 -19.90 -4.42
CA PHE A 60 -24.18 -19.27 -4.15
C PHE A 60 -25.13 -19.34 -5.36
N SER A 61 -24.60 -19.17 -6.57
CA SER A 61 -25.38 -19.21 -7.80
C SER A 61 -25.63 -20.64 -8.31
N SER A 62 -25.14 -21.66 -7.61
CA SER A 62 -25.20 -23.07 -8.03
C SER A 62 -24.60 -23.31 -9.42
N ILE A 63 -23.47 -22.65 -9.71
CA ILE A 63 -22.76 -22.76 -10.99
C ILE A 63 -21.53 -23.64 -10.80
N ASP A 64 -21.54 -24.83 -11.38
CA ASP A 64 -20.34 -25.65 -11.52
C ASP A 64 -19.58 -25.28 -12.80
N LEU A 65 -18.74 -24.25 -12.71
CA LEU A 65 -18.06 -23.69 -13.86
C LEU A 65 -17.09 -24.69 -14.51
N ILE A 66 -16.40 -25.51 -13.73
CA ILE A 66 -15.42 -26.45 -14.28
C ILE A 66 -16.13 -27.52 -15.10
N SER A 67 -17.15 -28.17 -14.52
CA SER A 67 -17.94 -29.16 -15.25
C SER A 67 -18.59 -28.55 -16.49
N ASN A 68 -19.05 -27.30 -16.43
CA ASN A 68 -19.60 -26.59 -17.59
C ASN A 68 -18.58 -26.39 -18.71
N LEU A 69 -17.35 -26.01 -18.38
CA LEU A 69 -16.30 -25.79 -19.39
C LEU A 69 -15.82 -27.12 -19.99
N GLU A 70 -15.78 -28.18 -19.20
CA GLU A 70 -15.35 -29.52 -19.62
C GLU A 70 -16.43 -30.29 -20.40
N GLN A 71 -17.69 -29.82 -20.42
CA GLN A 71 -18.76 -30.40 -21.25
C GLN A 71 -18.34 -30.51 -22.72
N ARG A 72 -18.70 -31.64 -23.32
CA ARG A 72 -18.49 -31.96 -24.74
C ARG A 72 -19.80 -32.41 -25.38
N PRO A 73 -20.06 -32.09 -26.66
CA PRO A 73 -19.14 -31.50 -27.63
C PRO A 73 -18.86 -30.00 -27.44
N HIS A 74 -19.73 -29.27 -26.74
CA HIS A 74 -19.59 -27.82 -26.55
C HIS A 74 -19.47 -27.44 -25.09
N SER A 75 -18.52 -26.56 -24.78
CA SER A 75 -18.38 -25.94 -23.47
C SER A 75 -19.51 -24.97 -23.18
N ARG A 76 -20.00 -24.96 -21.94
CA ARG A 76 -20.94 -23.96 -21.44
C ARG A 76 -20.19 -22.85 -20.72
N TYR A 77 -19.99 -21.72 -21.40
CA TYR A 77 -19.40 -20.51 -20.81
C TYR A 77 -20.41 -19.73 -19.94
N LEU A 78 -19.92 -18.83 -19.09
CA LEU A 78 -20.77 -17.92 -18.32
C LEU A 78 -21.59 -17.00 -19.24
N THR A 79 -22.88 -16.96 -18.96
CA THR A 79 -23.86 -16.11 -19.63
C THR A 79 -23.67 -14.63 -19.27
N ASP A 80 -24.22 -13.74 -20.10
CA ASP A 80 -24.16 -12.30 -19.82
C ASP A 80 -24.84 -11.91 -18.49
N SER A 81 -25.91 -12.61 -18.11
CA SER A 81 -26.63 -12.39 -16.86
C SER A 81 -25.81 -12.83 -15.64
N GLU A 82 -25.11 -13.97 -15.71
CA GLU A 82 -24.18 -14.42 -14.67
C GLU A 82 -23.03 -13.43 -14.47
N LEU A 83 -22.39 -12.98 -15.57
CA LEU A 83 -21.35 -11.96 -15.51
C LEU A 83 -21.85 -10.65 -14.91
N SER A 84 -23.07 -10.22 -15.26
CA SER A 84 -23.68 -9.00 -14.72
C SER A 84 -23.95 -9.10 -13.22
N ARG A 85 -24.44 -10.25 -12.75
CA ARG A 85 -24.65 -10.51 -11.32
C ARG A 85 -23.33 -10.47 -10.55
N PHE A 86 -22.29 -11.11 -11.08
CA PHE A 86 -20.97 -11.06 -10.45
C PHE A 86 -20.40 -9.64 -10.39
N VAL A 87 -20.47 -8.87 -11.47
CA VAL A 87 -19.97 -7.48 -11.50
C VAL A 87 -20.69 -6.60 -10.47
N SER A 88 -21.98 -6.80 -10.26
CA SER A 88 -22.74 -6.13 -9.20
C SER A 88 -22.20 -6.51 -7.82
N ASP A 89 -22.01 -7.81 -7.57
CA ASP A 89 -21.53 -8.32 -6.28
C ASP A 89 -20.08 -7.97 -5.98
N ALA A 90 -19.25 -7.85 -7.01
CA ALA A 90 -17.87 -7.44 -6.88
C ALA A 90 -17.71 -6.03 -6.29
N GLY A 91 -18.76 -5.20 -6.32
CA GLY A 91 -18.80 -3.89 -5.67
C GLY A 91 -19.08 -3.93 -4.17
N PHE A 92 -19.49 -5.06 -3.59
CA PHE A 92 -19.87 -5.16 -2.18
C PHE A 92 -18.69 -5.52 -1.25
N SER A 93 -18.80 -5.09 0.00
CA SER A 93 -17.89 -5.42 1.09
C SER A 93 -17.93 -6.91 1.42
N LYS A 94 -16.87 -7.42 2.09
CA LYS A 94 -16.80 -8.83 2.47
C LYS A 94 -17.94 -9.21 3.42
N GLU A 95 -18.29 -8.31 4.35
CA GLU A 95 -19.37 -8.52 5.32
C GLU A 95 -20.73 -8.59 4.61
N THR A 96 -20.99 -7.69 3.66
CA THR A 96 -22.20 -7.69 2.85
C THR A 96 -22.33 -8.99 2.04
N LEU A 97 -21.24 -9.42 1.40
CA LEU A 97 -21.22 -10.63 0.59
C LEU A 97 -21.43 -11.89 1.43
N ALA A 98 -20.82 -11.98 2.60
CA ALA A 98 -21.02 -13.09 3.52
C ALA A 98 -22.51 -13.23 3.92
N MET A 99 -23.18 -12.11 4.27
CA MET A 99 -24.61 -12.13 4.59
C MET A 99 -25.46 -12.52 3.37
N LYS A 100 -25.17 -11.94 2.20
CA LYS A 100 -25.89 -12.22 0.95
C LYS A 100 -25.77 -13.70 0.57
N PHE A 101 -24.55 -14.25 0.57
CA PHE A 101 -24.28 -15.64 0.19
C PHE A 101 -24.75 -16.65 1.24
N ALA A 102 -24.96 -16.22 2.48
CA ALA A 102 -25.69 -16.99 3.49
C ALA A 102 -27.22 -17.00 3.27
N GLY A 103 -27.72 -16.36 2.20
CA GLY A 103 -29.15 -16.31 1.87
C GLY A 103 -29.95 -15.26 2.65
N MET A 104 -29.29 -14.34 3.36
CA MET A 104 -29.99 -13.31 4.13
C MET A 104 -30.60 -12.25 3.21
N ARG A 105 -31.86 -11.89 3.47
CA ARG A 105 -32.51 -10.74 2.83
C ARG A 105 -32.05 -9.45 3.51
N LEU A 106 -31.22 -8.70 2.82
CA LEU A 106 -30.70 -7.43 3.30
C LEU A 106 -31.58 -6.27 2.82
N HIS A 107 -31.94 -5.37 3.75
CA HIS A 107 -32.49 -4.07 3.39
C HIS A 107 -31.47 -3.28 2.55
N PRO A 108 -31.88 -2.46 1.55
CA PRO A 108 -30.95 -1.72 0.69
C PRO A 108 -29.87 -0.91 1.43
N THR A 109 -30.19 -0.36 2.61
CA THR A 109 -29.24 0.41 3.44
C THR A 109 -28.17 -0.44 4.13
N ALA A 110 -28.38 -1.75 4.27
CA ALA A 110 -27.40 -2.67 4.86
C ALA A 110 -26.27 -3.02 3.88
N TYR A 111 -26.45 -2.76 2.57
CA TYR A 111 -25.42 -3.00 1.57
C TYR A 111 -24.26 -2.00 1.73
N LYS A 112 -23.15 -2.50 2.24
CA LYS A 112 -21.87 -1.78 2.25
C LYS A 112 -21.06 -2.13 1.00
N SER A 113 -20.54 -1.12 0.32
CA SER A 113 -19.71 -1.24 -0.88
C SER A 113 -18.23 -1.01 -0.57
N VAL A 114 -17.36 -1.63 -1.37
CA VAL A 114 -15.93 -1.31 -1.39
C VAL A 114 -15.67 -0.05 -2.23
N GLY A 115 -14.46 0.51 -2.13
CA GLY A 115 -14.05 1.63 -2.97
C GLY A 115 -13.89 1.23 -4.44
N LYS A 116 -14.09 2.20 -5.34
CA LYS A 116 -14.01 2.04 -6.82
C LYS A 116 -12.82 1.19 -7.30
N SER A 117 -11.60 1.53 -6.86
CA SER A 117 -10.37 0.84 -7.28
C SER A 117 -10.35 -0.64 -6.86
N HIS A 118 -10.88 -0.95 -5.67
CA HIS A 118 -10.95 -2.32 -5.17
C HIS A 118 -11.98 -3.15 -5.94
N ALA A 119 -13.16 -2.58 -6.23
CA ALA A 119 -14.18 -3.24 -7.04
C ALA A 119 -13.64 -3.57 -8.44
N GLN A 120 -12.98 -2.59 -9.08
CA GLN A 120 -12.37 -2.77 -10.39
C GLN A 120 -11.32 -3.89 -10.39
N GLN A 121 -10.37 -3.86 -9.45
CA GLN A 121 -9.31 -4.87 -9.35
C GLN A 121 -9.86 -6.28 -9.12
N ARG A 122 -10.94 -6.41 -8.32
CA ARG A 122 -11.62 -7.70 -8.11
C ARG A 122 -12.19 -8.23 -9.42
N ILE A 123 -12.85 -7.39 -10.20
CA ILE A 123 -13.46 -7.80 -11.49
C ILE A 123 -12.39 -8.13 -12.53
N GLU A 124 -11.31 -7.35 -12.59
CA GLU A 124 -10.19 -7.58 -13.51
C GLU A 124 -9.46 -8.90 -13.17
N ALA A 125 -9.21 -9.17 -11.90
CA ALA A 125 -8.62 -10.44 -11.46
C ALA A 125 -9.47 -11.65 -11.89
N VAL A 126 -10.80 -11.55 -11.75
CA VAL A 126 -11.72 -12.61 -12.16
C VAL A 126 -11.84 -12.72 -13.68
N ARG A 127 -11.82 -11.60 -14.41
CA ARG A 127 -11.75 -11.61 -15.88
C ARG A 127 -10.54 -12.40 -16.37
N ASP A 128 -9.38 -12.13 -15.80
CA ASP A 128 -8.13 -12.73 -16.24
C ASP A 128 -8.04 -14.21 -15.84
N TYR A 129 -8.58 -14.58 -14.68
CA TYR A 129 -8.75 -15.98 -14.28
C TYR A 129 -9.74 -16.74 -15.18
N LEU A 130 -10.89 -16.15 -15.50
CA LEU A 130 -11.86 -16.74 -16.41
C LEU A 130 -11.28 -16.91 -17.82
N ALA A 131 -10.51 -15.93 -18.30
CA ALA A 131 -9.81 -16.05 -19.57
C ALA A 131 -8.81 -17.21 -19.57
N PHE A 132 -8.08 -17.41 -18.47
CA PHE A 132 -7.22 -18.57 -18.28
C PHE A 132 -8.02 -19.88 -18.32
N LEU A 133 -9.13 -19.98 -17.58
CA LEU A 133 -9.96 -21.19 -17.58
C LEU A 133 -10.55 -21.48 -18.97
N TYR A 134 -11.01 -20.46 -19.69
CA TYR A 134 -11.59 -20.63 -21.02
C TYR A 134 -10.53 -21.10 -22.02
N ASP A 135 -9.31 -20.57 -21.95
CA ASP A 135 -8.17 -21.05 -22.77
C ASP A 135 -7.80 -22.51 -22.48
N LYS A 136 -7.78 -22.90 -21.20
CA LYS A 136 -7.34 -24.25 -20.80
C LYS A 136 -8.41 -25.33 -20.95
N LEU A 137 -9.66 -25.01 -20.63
CA LEU A 137 -10.74 -26.00 -20.52
C LEU A 137 -11.81 -25.87 -21.61
N GLY A 138 -11.92 -24.69 -22.22
CA GLY A 138 -12.91 -24.41 -23.25
C GLY A 138 -12.73 -25.27 -24.50
N ASP A 139 -13.80 -25.36 -25.29
CA ASP A 139 -13.85 -26.06 -26.55
C ASP A 139 -12.74 -25.56 -27.49
N HIS A 140 -11.90 -26.48 -27.97
CA HIS A 140 -10.76 -26.18 -28.83
C HIS A 140 -11.12 -25.33 -30.04
N ALA A 141 -12.32 -25.50 -30.60
CA ALA A 141 -12.76 -24.75 -31.76
C ALA A 141 -13.10 -23.28 -31.43
N THR A 142 -13.57 -22.99 -30.22
CA THR A 142 -14.18 -21.68 -29.87
C THR A 142 -13.48 -20.94 -28.74
N ARG A 143 -12.55 -21.59 -28.02
CA ARG A 143 -11.94 -21.04 -26.78
C ARG A 143 -11.32 -19.66 -26.95
N TYR A 144 -10.64 -19.39 -28.07
CA TYR A 144 -9.97 -18.11 -28.29
C TYR A 144 -10.98 -16.97 -28.50
N GLU A 145 -12.03 -17.22 -29.28
CA GLU A 145 -13.13 -16.27 -29.49
C GLU A 145 -13.90 -16.04 -28.18
N ALA A 146 -14.14 -17.10 -27.41
CA ALA A 146 -14.78 -17.02 -26.10
C ALA A 146 -13.98 -16.16 -25.11
N VAL A 147 -12.64 -16.26 -25.12
CA VAL A 147 -11.74 -15.42 -24.29
C VAL A 147 -11.83 -13.95 -24.69
N ASP A 148 -11.79 -13.64 -25.99
CA ASP A 148 -11.88 -12.25 -26.48
C ASP A 148 -13.25 -11.64 -26.16
N ASP A 149 -14.32 -12.38 -26.41
CA ASP A 149 -15.69 -11.97 -26.09
C ASP A 149 -15.88 -11.75 -24.58
N LEU A 150 -15.40 -12.66 -23.73
CA LEU A 150 -15.40 -12.50 -22.27
C LEU A 150 -14.73 -11.19 -21.85
N LYS A 151 -13.52 -10.91 -22.35
CA LYS A 151 -12.77 -9.69 -22.01
C LYS A 151 -13.54 -8.44 -22.45
N LYS A 152 -14.09 -8.44 -23.65
CA LYS A 152 -14.92 -7.34 -24.17
C LYS A 152 -16.15 -7.11 -23.30
N ARG A 153 -16.92 -8.16 -22.96
CA ARG A 153 -18.12 -8.08 -22.12
C ARG A 153 -17.80 -7.54 -20.73
N ILE A 154 -16.80 -8.10 -20.04
CA ILE A 154 -16.44 -7.64 -18.69
C ILE A 154 -15.94 -6.19 -18.71
N ASN A 155 -15.09 -5.80 -19.68
CA ASN A 155 -14.59 -4.42 -19.77
C ASN A 155 -15.72 -3.41 -20.00
N ARG A 156 -16.74 -3.75 -20.81
CA ARG A 156 -17.95 -2.93 -20.96
C ARG A 156 -18.72 -2.81 -19.64
N LYS A 157 -18.89 -3.91 -18.91
CA LYS A 157 -19.59 -3.94 -17.61
C LYS A 157 -18.85 -3.15 -16.53
N ILE A 158 -17.52 -3.21 -16.48
CA ILE A 158 -16.71 -2.35 -15.59
C ILE A 158 -16.99 -0.88 -15.88
N LYS A 159 -16.96 -0.47 -17.16
CA LYS A 159 -17.24 0.92 -17.56
C LYS A 159 -18.65 1.36 -17.14
N ALA A 160 -19.65 0.49 -17.31
CA ALA A 160 -21.03 0.78 -16.94
C ALA A 160 -21.26 0.84 -15.41
N ALA A 161 -20.59 -0.01 -14.63
CA ALA A 161 -20.76 -0.08 -13.18
C ALA A 161 -19.90 0.95 -12.40
N SER A 162 -18.78 1.37 -12.98
CA SER A 162 -17.80 2.30 -12.37
C SER A 162 -18.38 3.60 -11.79
N PRO A 163 -19.38 4.26 -12.41
CA PRO A 163 -20.01 5.46 -11.84
C PRO A 163 -20.81 5.21 -10.55
N ALA A 164 -21.37 4.01 -10.39
CA ALA A 164 -22.19 3.65 -9.23
C ALA A 164 -21.34 3.22 -8.03
N TRP A 165 -20.06 2.87 -8.22
CA TRP A 165 -19.17 2.55 -7.12
C TRP A 165 -18.84 3.81 -6.33
N LYS A 166 -18.89 3.70 -4.99
CA LYS A 166 -18.52 4.80 -4.10
C LYS A 166 -17.15 5.32 -4.50
N LYS A 167 -17.10 6.59 -4.91
CA LYS A 167 -15.87 7.37 -4.84
C LYS A 167 -15.54 7.46 -3.37
N THR A 168 -14.51 6.74 -2.95
CA THR A 168 -13.89 7.01 -1.66
C THR A 168 -13.54 8.50 -1.67
N ARG A 169 -13.93 9.28 -0.66
CA ARG A 169 -13.57 10.72 -0.50
C ARG A 169 -12.05 10.94 -0.36
N THR A 170 -11.22 10.00 -0.79
CA THR A 170 -9.76 9.96 -0.66
C THR A 170 -9.06 10.81 -1.73
N ASP A 171 -9.79 11.71 -2.37
CA ASP A 171 -9.25 12.84 -3.14
C ASP A 171 -9.03 14.08 -2.24
N GLU A 172 -9.18 13.95 -0.92
CA GLU A 172 -8.56 14.91 0.00
C GLU A 172 -7.04 14.87 -0.21
N ILE A 173 -6.48 16.05 -0.43
CA ILE A 173 -5.05 16.25 -0.62
C ILE A 173 -4.35 15.78 0.65
N LYS A 174 -3.50 14.76 0.49
CA LYS A 174 -2.77 14.14 1.58
C LYS A 174 -1.51 14.94 1.89
N GLY A 175 -1.23 15.12 3.17
CA GLY A 175 -0.03 15.75 3.68
C GLY A 175 -0.31 16.42 5.02
N LEU A 176 0.76 16.76 5.76
CA LEU A 176 0.65 17.50 7.00
C LEU A 176 0.67 19.00 6.71
N THR A 177 -0.03 19.80 7.49
CA THR A 177 0.26 21.23 7.60
C THR A 177 1.56 21.45 8.38
N SER A 178 2.18 22.62 8.24
CA SER A 178 3.41 22.94 8.99
C SER A 178 3.19 22.88 10.51
N GLN A 179 2.00 23.24 10.99
CA GLN A 179 1.61 23.16 12.39
C GLN A 179 1.50 21.70 12.85
N GLU A 180 0.81 20.85 12.08
CA GLU A 180 0.69 19.42 12.39
C GLU A 180 2.04 18.70 12.37
N ARG A 181 2.92 19.03 11.40
CA ARG A 181 4.27 18.46 11.33
C ARG A 181 5.09 18.83 12.57
N THR A 182 5.08 20.11 12.96
CA THR A 182 5.79 20.61 14.14
C THR A 182 5.26 19.93 15.40
N ARG A 183 3.94 19.91 15.57
CA ARG A 183 3.29 19.26 16.72
C ARG A 183 3.60 17.77 16.81
N LEU A 184 3.62 17.06 15.68
CA LEU A 184 3.96 15.64 15.63
C LEU A 184 5.41 15.38 16.08
N LEU A 185 6.36 16.19 15.61
CA LEU A 185 7.77 16.11 16.02
C LEU A 185 7.93 16.41 17.51
N GLU A 186 7.27 17.44 18.03
CA GLU A 186 7.30 17.81 19.46
C GLU A 186 6.77 16.69 20.36
N ILE A 187 5.60 16.10 20.06
CA ILE A 187 5.02 15.03 20.90
C ILE A 187 5.90 13.78 20.85
N MET A 188 6.40 13.42 19.67
CA MET A 188 7.17 12.19 19.48
C MET A 188 8.64 12.32 19.89
N HIS A 189 9.12 13.52 20.19
CA HIS A 189 10.49 13.73 20.64
C HIS A 189 10.81 12.85 21.87
N PRO A 190 12.00 12.23 21.96
CA PRO A 190 12.36 11.31 23.04
C PRO A 190 12.36 11.93 24.43
N ASP A 191 12.45 13.26 24.54
CA ASP A 191 12.43 13.98 25.82
C ASP A 191 11.09 14.65 26.14
N SER A 192 10.13 14.63 25.21
CA SER A 192 8.85 15.32 25.37
C SER A 192 7.98 14.73 26.49
N ALA A 193 7.56 15.56 27.44
CA ALA A 193 6.67 15.15 28.53
C ALA A 193 5.31 14.61 28.03
N GLU A 194 4.89 14.99 26.82
CA GLU A 194 3.63 14.53 26.20
C GLU A 194 3.78 13.21 25.43
N ASN A 195 4.99 12.65 25.35
CA ASN A 195 5.21 11.41 24.62
C ASN A 195 4.44 10.24 25.29
N PRO A 196 3.52 9.54 24.59
CA PRO A 196 2.67 8.51 25.21
C PRO A 196 3.43 7.24 25.62
N PHE A 197 4.69 7.11 25.22
CA PHE A 197 5.47 5.91 25.45
C PHE A 197 6.33 6.07 26.70
N SER A 198 6.10 5.23 27.70
CA SER A 198 6.79 5.34 29.00
C SER A 198 8.21 4.78 29.05
N ASP A 199 8.62 3.95 28.09
CA ASP A 199 9.94 3.31 28.05
C ASP A 199 10.85 4.07 27.09
N GLU A 200 12.03 4.49 27.56
CA GLU A 200 12.97 5.33 26.82
C GLU A 200 13.43 4.68 25.50
N ALA A 201 13.69 3.37 25.51
CA ALA A 201 14.04 2.64 24.29
C ALA A 201 12.89 2.66 23.28
N ILE A 202 11.64 2.57 23.73
CA ILE A 202 10.44 2.68 22.89
C ILE A 202 10.28 4.10 22.34
N ARG A 203 10.51 5.13 23.14
CA ARG A 203 10.43 6.54 22.72
C ARG A 203 11.42 6.82 21.59
N LEU A 204 12.70 6.53 21.80
CA LEU A 204 13.74 6.78 20.80
C LEU A 204 13.53 5.93 19.54
N ARG A 205 13.20 4.65 19.68
CA ARG A 205 12.90 3.76 18.55
C ARG A 205 11.70 4.24 17.72
N ASN A 206 10.68 4.81 18.37
CA ASN A 206 9.52 5.39 17.68
C ASN A 206 9.84 6.74 17.02
N TYR A 207 10.72 7.53 17.63
CA TYR A 207 11.22 8.77 17.05
C TYR A 207 12.03 8.50 15.78
N ILE A 208 12.90 7.49 15.78
CA ILE A 208 13.61 7.02 14.57
C ILE A 208 12.62 6.62 13.47
N ILE A 209 11.56 5.87 13.80
CA ILE A 209 10.51 5.52 12.82
C ILE A 209 9.86 6.77 12.22
N LEU A 210 9.62 7.79 13.03
CA LEU A 210 9.07 9.06 12.56
C LEU A 210 10.04 9.76 11.58
N LEU A 211 11.31 9.90 11.96
CA LEU A 211 12.33 10.55 11.13
C LEU A 211 12.59 9.79 9.82
N LEU A 212 12.66 8.45 9.84
CA LEU A 212 12.73 7.64 8.62
C LEU A 212 11.52 7.88 7.69
N GLY A 213 10.36 8.26 8.25
CA GLY A 213 9.16 8.59 7.51
C GLY A 213 9.14 10.02 6.98
N LEU A 214 9.52 11.01 7.80
CA LEU A 214 9.45 12.44 7.47
C LEU A 214 10.65 12.92 6.65
N ASP A 215 11.86 12.48 6.98
CA ASP A 215 13.09 12.98 6.37
C ASP A 215 13.45 12.18 5.11
N MET A 216 13.27 10.86 5.18
CA MET A 216 13.64 9.95 4.09
C MET A 216 12.45 9.42 3.29
N GLY A 217 11.22 9.67 3.76
CA GLY A 217 10.01 9.22 3.07
C GLY A 217 9.89 7.70 2.95
N LEU A 218 10.52 6.91 3.82
CA LEU A 218 10.54 5.45 3.67
C LEU A 218 9.13 4.87 3.85
N ARG A 219 8.81 3.81 3.11
CA ARG A 219 7.64 2.98 3.39
C ARG A 219 7.91 2.18 4.67
N ARG A 220 6.85 1.90 5.42
CA ARG A 220 6.91 1.06 6.63
C ARG A 220 7.68 -0.26 6.45
N SER A 221 7.55 -0.91 5.28
CA SER A 221 8.28 -2.14 4.98
C SER A 221 9.78 -1.89 4.84
N GLU A 222 10.18 -0.79 4.19
CA GLU A 222 11.60 -0.42 4.03
C GLU A 222 12.21 -0.14 5.41
N MET A 223 11.52 0.64 6.27
CA MET A 223 11.96 0.93 7.64
C MET A 223 12.25 -0.35 8.45
N LEU A 224 11.42 -1.38 8.26
CA LEU A 224 11.49 -2.65 8.97
C LEU A 224 12.54 -3.62 8.41
N LEU A 225 13.09 -3.33 7.23
CA LEU A 225 14.10 -4.13 6.55
C LEU A 225 15.52 -3.59 6.75
N ILE A 226 15.67 -2.35 7.24
CA ILE A 226 16.98 -1.76 7.54
C ILE A 226 17.76 -2.67 8.51
N LYS A 227 18.96 -3.08 8.09
CA LYS A 227 19.94 -3.81 8.88
C LYS A 227 20.95 -2.83 9.48
N THR A 228 21.62 -3.22 10.56
CA THR A 228 22.72 -2.42 11.12
C THR A 228 23.88 -2.27 10.12
N SER A 229 24.08 -3.26 9.24
CA SER A 229 25.08 -3.22 8.17
C SER A 229 24.77 -2.24 7.05
N ASP A 230 23.52 -1.78 6.94
CA ASP A 230 23.08 -0.85 5.88
C ASP A 230 23.44 0.61 6.21
N ILE A 231 24.00 0.86 7.40
CA ILE A 231 24.32 2.19 7.91
C ILE A 231 25.81 2.47 7.69
N HIS A 232 26.09 3.42 6.79
CA HIS A 232 27.45 3.83 6.47
C HIS A 232 27.84 5.03 7.34
N TRP A 233 28.34 4.74 8.54
CA TRP A 233 28.59 5.76 9.58
C TRP A 233 29.53 6.89 9.16
N HIS A 234 30.57 6.59 8.38
CA HIS A 234 31.56 7.58 7.96
C HIS A 234 31.00 8.58 6.94
N SER A 235 30.19 8.11 5.98
CA SER A 235 29.56 8.95 4.97
C SER A 235 28.18 9.48 5.36
N ARG A 236 27.67 9.11 6.55
CA ARG A 236 26.31 9.40 7.02
C ARG A 236 25.24 8.97 6.00
N GLN A 237 25.45 7.83 5.35
CA GLN A 237 24.50 7.30 4.37
C GLN A 237 23.77 6.07 4.91
N LEU A 238 22.52 5.91 4.49
CA LEU A 238 21.71 4.73 4.73
C LEU A 238 21.42 4.03 3.41
N ALA A 239 21.76 2.75 3.33
CA ALA A 239 21.35 1.87 2.25
C ALA A 239 19.89 1.43 2.47
N VAL A 240 19.03 1.74 1.51
CA VAL A 240 17.65 1.24 1.48
C VAL A 240 17.61 0.15 0.43
N VAL A 241 17.83 -1.08 0.86
CA VAL A 241 18.01 -2.26 -0.01
C VAL A 241 17.01 -3.36 0.34
N ASN A 242 16.75 -4.25 -0.60
CA ASN A 242 15.96 -5.44 -0.35
C ASN A 242 16.78 -6.48 0.43
N LEU A 243 16.12 -7.50 0.99
CA LEU A 243 16.81 -8.66 1.53
C LEU A 243 17.32 -9.55 0.40
N GLU A 244 18.61 -9.89 0.49
CA GLU A 244 19.24 -10.88 -0.39
C GLU A 244 18.72 -12.29 -0.12
N ASP A 245 18.46 -12.60 1.17
CA ASP A 245 17.94 -13.88 1.64
C ASP A 245 16.73 -13.67 2.55
N GLU A 246 15.56 -14.17 2.13
CA GLU A 246 14.32 -14.10 2.91
C GLU A 246 14.37 -14.94 4.20
N SER A 247 15.26 -15.94 4.29
CA SER A 247 15.41 -16.79 5.48
C SER A 247 15.94 -16.02 6.71
N LEU A 248 16.58 -14.88 6.48
CA LEU A 248 17.06 -13.97 7.52
C LEU A 248 15.94 -13.30 8.31
N ASP A 249 14.71 -13.30 7.78
CA ASP A 249 13.55 -12.68 8.42
C ASP A 249 12.68 -13.70 9.17
N PRO A 250 12.82 -13.81 10.51
CA PRO A 250 12.05 -14.77 11.29
C PRO A 250 10.59 -14.35 11.50
N ARG A 251 10.16 -13.19 10.98
CA ARG A 251 8.78 -12.72 11.14
C ARG A 251 7.83 -13.58 10.32
N THR A 252 6.76 -14.06 10.97
CA THR A 252 5.67 -14.78 10.30
C THR A 252 5.07 -13.95 9.16
N MET A 253 4.90 -12.64 9.38
CA MET A 253 4.50 -11.69 8.34
C MET A 253 5.71 -10.80 7.99
N ALA A 254 6.54 -11.29 7.07
CA ALA A 254 7.71 -10.55 6.62
C ALA A 254 7.31 -9.30 5.80
N PRO A 255 7.89 -8.12 6.07
CA PRO A 255 7.74 -6.95 5.22
C PRO A 255 8.28 -7.23 3.81
N GLN A 256 7.62 -6.64 2.82
CA GLN A 256 7.96 -6.81 1.41
C GLN A 256 8.48 -5.48 0.86
N PHE A 257 9.65 -5.53 0.22
CA PHE A 257 10.26 -4.39 -0.47
C PHE A 257 9.54 -4.16 -1.80
N LYS A 258 9.20 -2.91 -2.13
CA LYS A 258 8.38 -2.55 -3.31
C LYS A 258 9.00 -1.44 -4.17
N THR A 259 10.15 -0.95 -3.76
CA THR A 259 10.85 0.20 -4.29
C THR A 259 12.12 -0.24 -5.00
N HIS A 260 12.73 0.68 -5.73
CA HIS A 260 14.13 0.52 -6.11
C HIS A 260 15.05 0.82 -4.95
N GLU A 261 16.15 0.09 -4.92
CA GLU A 261 17.23 0.29 -3.96
C GLU A 261 17.93 1.63 -4.18
N ARG A 262 18.42 2.23 -3.10
CA ARG A 262 19.05 3.55 -3.14
C ARG A 262 19.88 3.81 -1.89
N MET A 263 20.86 4.70 -2.02
CA MET A 263 21.62 5.26 -0.91
C MET A 263 21.12 6.67 -0.61
N LEU A 264 20.71 6.94 0.63
CA LEU A 264 20.23 8.25 1.07
C LEU A 264 21.15 8.83 2.13
N MET A 265 21.33 10.14 2.13
CA MET A 265 22.04 10.85 3.20
C MET A 265 21.11 11.02 4.40
N MET A 266 21.60 10.70 5.60
CA MET A 266 20.88 10.92 6.85
C MET A 266 20.98 12.38 7.27
N THR A 267 19.88 12.91 7.80
CA THR A 267 19.85 14.15 8.58
C THR A 267 20.62 13.94 9.89
N ASP A 268 21.10 15.04 10.48
CA ASP A 268 21.84 14.98 11.74
C ASP A 268 21.00 14.36 12.87
N ASP A 269 19.75 14.80 13.00
CA ASP A 269 18.80 14.27 14.00
C ASP A 269 18.59 12.75 13.86
N LEU A 270 18.46 12.26 12.62
CA LEU A 270 18.28 10.82 12.36
C LEU A 270 19.56 10.04 12.66
N TYR A 271 20.71 10.57 12.26
CA TYR A 271 22.02 9.97 12.53
C TYR A 271 22.27 9.85 14.03
N ASP A 272 22.05 10.91 14.80
CA ASP A 272 22.27 10.95 16.23
C ASP A 272 21.29 10.02 16.97
N ALA A 273 20.01 10.06 16.59
CA ALA A 273 19.00 9.18 17.18
C ALA A 273 19.32 7.69 16.95
N ILE A 274 19.73 7.30 15.74
CA ILE A 274 20.13 5.92 15.43
C ILE A 274 21.39 5.53 16.21
N THR A 275 22.40 6.42 16.28
CA THR A 275 23.66 6.18 17.00
C THR A 275 23.40 5.92 18.48
N GLU A 276 22.59 6.76 19.12
CA GLU A 276 22.21 6.58 20.51
C GLU A 276 21.39 5.30 20.72
N TYR A 277 20.46 5.02 19.81
CA TYR A 277 19.62 3.85 19.91
C TYR A 277 20.40 2.53 19.79
N GLU A 278 21.32 2.45 18.83
CA GLU A 278 22.17 1.28 18.61
C GLU A 278 23.05 1.02 19.84
N SER A 279 23.74 2.06 20.32
CA SER A 279 24.69 1.95 21.43
C SER A 279 24.04 1.66 22.78
N LYS A 280 22.90 2.29 23.09
CA LYS A 280 22.26 2.18 24.42
C LYS A 280 21.15 1.13 24.50
N TYR A 281 20.33 1.02 23.45
CA TYR A 281 19.02 0.36 23.58
C TYR A 281 18.85 -0.89 22.73
N ARG A 282 19.35 -0.95 21.50
CA ARG A 282 19.13 -2.10 20.60
C ARG A 282 19.55 -3.42 21.25
N HIS A 283 20.68 -3.42 21.95
CA HIS A 283 21.26 -4.58 22.62
C HIS A 283 20.97 -4.65 24.13
N ARG A 284 20.01 -3.87 24.64
CA ARG A 284 19.65 -3.87 26.06
C ARG A 284 19.30 -5.28 26.53
N LYS A 285 19.77 -5.65 27.72
CA LYS A 285 19.40 -6.93 28.36
C LYS A 285 17.94 -6.86 28.83
N PRO A 286 17.12 -7.89 28.53
CA PRO A 286 15.74 -7.93 28.99
C PRO A 286 15.68 -8.15 30.50
N ARG A 287 14.54 -7.82 31.11
CA ARG A 287 14.28 -8.12 32.53
C ARG A 287 14.23 -9.63 32.83
N SER A 288 13.88 -10.44 31.83
CA SER A 288 13.79 -11.89 31.92
C SER A 288 14.08 -12.52 30.56
N GLY A 289 14.77 -13.67 30.56
CA GLY A 289 15.13 -14.41 29.35
C GLY A 289 16.33 -13.82 28.60
N THR A 290 16.47 -14.16 27.32
CA THR A 290 17.57 -13.72 26.45
C THR A 290 17.07 -12.76 25.37
N SER A 291 17.77 -11.63 25.16
CA SER A 291 17.50 -10.73 24.03
C SER A 291 17.72 -11.46 22.71
N GLN A 292 16.78 -11.31 21.77
CA GLN A 292 16.91 -11.88 20.42
C GLN A 292 17.70 -10.98 19.46
N ALA A 293 18.15 -9.79 19.89
CA ALA A 293 18.71 -8.76 19.00
C ALA A 293 20.01 -9.18 18.29
N ARG A 294 20.74 -10.14 18.86
CA ARG A 294 21.95 -10.71 18.27
C ARG A 294 21.69 -11.87 17.30
N ARG A 295 20.44 -12.31 17.17
CA ARG A 295 20.05 -13.43 16.28
C ARG A 295 19.61 -12.97 14.89
N HIS A 296 19.55 -11.67 14.64
CA HIS A 296 19.14 -11.11 13.35
C HIS A 296 19.80 -9.74 13.10
N PRO A 297 19.87 -9.28 11.83
CA PRO A 297 20.58 -8.05 11.48
C PRO A 297 19.75 -6.75 11.59
N PHE A 298 18.42 -6.85 11.68
CA PHE A 298 17.53 -5.68 11.64
C PHE A 298 17.78 -4.62 12.74
N LEU A 299 17.74 -3.34 12.38
CA LEU A 299 17.96 -2.19 13.26
C LEU A 299 16.85 -2.09 14.33
N LEU A 300 15.58 -2.05 13.91
CA LEU A 300 14.45 -1.82 14.79
C LEU A 300 14.01 -3.11 15.50
N VAL A 301 14.04 -3.10 16.84
CA VAL A 301 13.68 -4.26 17.68
C VAL A 301 12.51 -3.96 18.63
N ALA A 302 11.89 -5.03 19.11
CA ALA A 302 10.87 -4.97 20.15
C ALA A 302 11.52 -4.84 21.54
N HIS A 303 10.93 -3.99 22.40
CA HIS A 303 11.42 -3.68 23.78
C HIS A 303 10.43 -4.10 24.88
N LYS A 304 9.41 -4.90 24.53
CA LYS A 304 8.39 -5.40 25.48
C LYS A 304 8.16 -6.90 25.27
N ARG A 305 7.19 -7.26 24.43
CA ARG A 305 6.97 -8.66 24.04
C ARG A 305 8.01 -9.07 23.01
N ASN A 306 8.58 -10.27 23.16
CA ASN A 306 9.67 -10.78 22.31
C ASN A 306 10.88 -9.83 22.28
N GLU A 307 11.38 -9.42 23.45
CA GLU A 307 12.44 -8.42 23.59
C GLU A 307 13.69 -8.77 22.75
N GLY A 308 14.16 -7.79 21.99
CA GLY A 308 15.22 -7.94 21.01
C GLY A 308 14.81 -8.58 19.68
N GLY A 309 13.58 -9.06 19.50
CA GLY A 309 13.12 -9.59 18.21
C GLY A 309 12.88 -8.49 17.17
N PRO A 310 12.85 -8.81 15.86
CA PRO A 310 12.62 -7.81 14.82
C PRO A 310 11.25 -7.15 14.98
N LEU A 311 11.18 -5.83 14.83
CA LEU A 311 9.93 -5.10 14.94
C LEU A 311 8.94 -5.57 13.85
N THR A 312 7.66 -5.68 14.21
CA THR A 312 6.61 -6.15 13.29
C THR A 312 5.89 -5.00 12.61
N ILE A 313 5.25 -5.25 11.45
CA ILE A 313 4.38 -4.28 10.78
C ILE A 313 3.29 -3.76 11.72
N LYS A 314 2.65 -4.65 12.50
CA LYS A 314 1.61 -4.28 13.46
C LYS A 314 2.13 -3.35 14.55
N ALA A 315 3.40 -3.52 14.98
CA ALA A 315 3.99 -2.63 15.97
C ALA A 315 4.21 -1.23 15.42
N VAL A 316 4.69 -1.08 14.18
CA VAL A 316 4.82 0.22 13.49
C VAL A 316 3.45 0.88 13.29
N ASP A 317 2.47 0.12 12.79
CA ASP A 317 1.11 0.62 12.59
C ASP A 317 0.44 1.05 13.91
N GLY A 318 0.90 0.53 15.05
CA GLY A 318 0.43 0.88 16.39
C GLY A 318 1.09 2.10 17.03
N VAL A 319 2.12 2.70 16.40
CA VAL A 319 2.82 3.88 16.95
C VAL A 319 1.95 5.13 16.86
N LEU A 320 1.59 5.54 15.64
CA LEU A 320 0.86 6.79 15.39
C LEU A 320 -0.56 6.83 16.01
N PRO A 321 -1.34 5.74 16.09
CA PRO A 321 -2.63 5.76 16.77
C PRO A 321 -2.58 6.22 18.23
N ARG A 322 -1.49 5.96 18.95
CA ARG A 322 -1.32 6.45 20.34
C ARG A 322 -1.16 7.96 20.42
N ILE A 323 -0.59 8.58 19.40
CA ILE A 323 -0.45 10.04 19.31
C ILE A 323 -1.82 10.69 19.16
N ARG A 324 -2.75 10.05 18.44
CA ARG A 324 -4.11 10.56 18.22
C ARG A 324 -4.94 10.70 19.50
N GLU A 325 -4.62 9.93 20.53
CA GLU A 325 -5.26 10.02 21.85
C GLU A 325 -4.88 11.35 22.57
N ILE A 326 -3.72 11.92 22.24
CA ILE A 326 -3.18 13.16 22.84
C ILE A 326 -3.43 14.38 21.94
N ALA A 327 -3.29 14.20 20.62
CA ALA A 327 -3.47 15.22 19.61
C ALA A 327 -4.52 14.77 18.57
N PRO A 328 -5.82 14.99 18.85
CA PRO A 328 -6.92 14.57 17.97
C PRO A 328 -6.84 15.17 16.55
N GLU A 329 -6.23 16.34 16.39
CA GLU A 329 -5.95 16.96 15.09
C GLU A 329 -5.07 16.09 14.19
N LEU A 330 -4.21 15.24 14.78
CA LEU A 330 -3.36 14.29 14.07
C LEU A 330 -4.05 12.94 13.78
N ALA A 331 -5.38 12.84 13.96
CA ALA A 331 -6.13 11.60 13.78
C ALA A 331 -5.99 10.98 12.37
N HIS A 332 -5.76 11.81 11.36
CA HIS A 332 -5.61 11.39 9.97
C HIS A 332 -4.19 10.84 9.66
N VAL A 333 -3.21 11.06 10.55
CA VAL A 333 -1.80 10.73 10.30
C VAL A 333 -1.56 9.23 10.42
N HIS A 334 -0.98 8.65 9.36
CA HIS A 334 -0.55 7.25 9.28
C HIS A 334 0.76 7.19 8.47
N PRO A 335 1.51 6.08 8.42
CA PRO A 335 2.87 6.07 7.83
C PRO A 335 2.95 6.62 6.39
N HIS A 336 1.92 6.39 5.57
CA HIS A 336 1.88 6.92 4.21
C HIS A 336 1.65 8.45 4.12
N ILE A 337 1.11 9.11 5.15
CA ILE A 337 1.05 10.58 5.23
C ILE A 337 2.46 11.14 5.44
N LEU A 338 3.30 10.50 6.26
CA LEU A 338 4.69 10.93 6.48
C LEU A 338 5.46 10.98 5.16
N ARG A 339 5.24 10.00 4.28
CA ARG A 339 5.85 10.01 2.93
C ARG A 339 5.29 11.11 2.02
N HIS A 340 4.01 11.46 2.13
CA HIS A 340 3.48 12.63 1.41
C HIS A 340 4.13 13.92 1.91
N ASP A 341 4.33 14.03 3.22
CA ASP A 341 5.05 15.15 3.83
C ASP A 341 6.48 15.23 3.31
N ALA A 342 7.24 14.12 3.33
CA ALA A 342 8.61 14.07 2.80
C ALA A 342 8.71 14.50 1.34
N VAL A 343 7.76 14.11 0.48
CA VAL A 343 7.72 14.57 -0.93
C VAL A 343 7.42 16.07 -1.00
N TYR A 344 6.49 16.54 -0.20
CA TYR A 344 6.13 17.95 -0.14
C TYR A 344 7.31 18.81 0.34
N THR A 345 7.95 18.46 1.45
CA THR A 345 9.10 19.20 2.02
C THR A 345 10.30 19.17 1.08
N MET A 346 10.53 18.07 0.36
CA MET A 346 11.55 18.01 -0.70
C MET A 346 11.24 19.01 -1.82
N LEU A 347 10.00 19.04 -2.32
CA LEU A 347 9.61 20.01 -3.34
C LEU A 347 9.70 21.47 -2.85
N GLU A 348 9.31 21.72 -1.59
CA GLU A 348 9.49 23.02 -0.94
C GLU A 348 10.97 23.42 -0.88
N SER A 349 11.87 22.51 -0.53
CA SER A 349 13.31 22.79 -0.44
C SER A 349 13.93 23.18 -1.79
N MET A 350 13.39 22.67 -2.90
CA MET A 350 13.86 22.95 -4.26
C MET A 350 13.10 24.12 -4.92
N ARG A 351 12.14 24.74 -4.22
CA ARG A 351 11.18 25.71 -4.79
C ARG A 351 11.85 26.85 -5.56
N GLU A 352 12.90 27.43 -5.01
CA GLU A 352 13.62 28.56 -5.63
C GLU A 352 14.34 28.13 -6.91
N GLU A 353 15.07 27.00 -6.85
CA GLU A 353 15.77 26.41 -8.00
C GLU A 353 14.80 26.06 -9.12
N LEU A 354 13.68 25.40 -8.78
CA LEU A 354 12.62 25.06 -9.73
C LEU A 354 12.02 26.32 -10.37
N GLY A 355 11.91 27.42 -9.62
CA GLY A 355 11.43 28.71 -10.09
C GLY A 355 12.27 29.31 -11.21
N ALA A 356 13.58 29.05 -11.21
CA ALA A 356 14.53 29.56 -12.20
C ALA A 356 14.56 28.75 -13.51
N LEU A 357 13.98 27.55 -13.52
CA LEU A 357 13.98 26.64 -14.67
C LEU A 357 12.83 26.88 -15.65
N THR A 358 13.05 26.45 -16.90
CA THR A 358 11.98 26.27 -17.89
C THR A 358 10.96 25.23 -17.39
N PRO A 359 9.69 25.26 -17.87
CA PRO A 359 8.69 24.25 -17.49
C PRO A 359 9.15 22.80 -17.76
N GLU A 360 9.85 22.56 -18.87
CA GLU A 360 10.35 21.26 -19.28
C GLU A 360 11.47 20.77 -18.35
N ASP A 361 12.45 21.64 -18.06
CA ASP A 361 13.57 21.32 -17.17
C ASP A 361 13.09 21.11 -15.73
N ARG A 362 12.15 21.95 -15.28
CA ARG A 362 11.50 21.81 -13.96
C ARG A 362 10.83 20.45 -13.81
N THR A 363 10.03 20.06 -14.81
CA THR A 363 9.33 18.76 -14.81
C THR A 363 10.34 17.62 -14.76
N THR A 364 11.41 17.72 -15.54
CA THR A 364 12.48 16.72 -15.60
C THR A 364 13.24 16.61 -14.27
N GLN A 365 13.62 17.72 -13.65
CA GLN A 365 14.34 17.74 -12.38
C GLN A 365 13.47 17.18 -11.26
N VAL A 366 12.20 17.58 -11.17
CA VAL A 366 11.25 17.03 -10.19
C VAL A 366 11.09 15.52 -10.38
N GLN A 367 10.85 15.06 -11.61
CA GLN A 367 10.65 13.64 -11.89
C GLN A 367 11.90 12.82 -11.51
N LYS A 368 13.10 13.25 -11.92
CA LYS A 368 14.35 12.52 -11.62
C LYS A 368 14.65 12.48 -10.13
N THR A 369 14.57 13.64 -9.46
CA THR A 369 14.91 13.78 -8.04
C THR A 369 13.97 12.94 -7.17
N LEU A 370 12.66 13.10 -7.38
CA LEU A 370 11.69 12.35 -6.58
C LEU A 370 11.72 10.86 -6.92
N THR A 371 11.90 10.46 -8.18
CA THR A 371 11.99 9.04 -8.55
C THR A 371 13.15 8.36 -7.85
N TRP A 372 14.34 8.99 -7.84
CA TRP A 372 15.52 8.48 -7.15
C TRP A 372 15.30 8.42 -5.63
N MET A 373 15.00 9.56 -5.00
CA MET A 373 14.88 9.68 -3.54
C MET A 373 13.84 8.73 -2.94
N PHE A 374 12.74 8.51 -3.66
CA PHE A 374 11.60 7.75 -3.17
C PHE A 374 11.54 6.32 -3.74
N GLY A 375 12.51 5.92 -4.57
CA GLY A 375 12.67 4.57 -5.11
C GLY A 375 11.52 4.16 -6.04
N TRP A 376 10.97 5.09 -6.82
CA TRP A 376 9.94 4.77 -7.81
C TRP A 376 10.54 4.25 -9.12
N SER A 377 9.73 3.62 -9.97
CA SER A 377 10.15 3.27 -11.33
C SER A 377 10.26 4.55 -12.19
N PRO A 378 11.14 4.59 -13.21
CA PRO A 378 11.26 5.73 -14.11
C PRO A 378 9.92 6.18 -14.73
N ASP A 379 9.07 5.20 -15.09
CA ASP A 379 7.76 5.44 -15.72
C ASP A 379 6.61 5.63 -14.72
N SER A 380 6.93 5.89 -13.45
CA SER A 380 5.91 6.00 -12.40
C SER A 380 5.20 7.36 -12.43
N ASN A 381 3.87 7.34 -12.30
CA ASN A 381 3.06 8.55 -12.03
C ASN A 381 3.08 8.99 -10.55
N MET A 382 3.81 8.27 -9.70
CA MET A 382 3.82 8.49 -8.26
C MET A 382 4.38 9.85 -7.81
N PRO A 383 5.41 10.45 -8.46
CA PRO A 383 5.82 11.82 -8.19
C PRO A 383 4.66 12.81 -8.26
N GLY A 384 3.84 12.74 -9.31
CA GLY A 384 2.66 13.59 -9.47
C GLY A 384 1.61 13.35 -8.38
N HIS A 385 1.32 12.08 -8.06
CA HIS A 385 0.34 11.75 -7.03
C HIS A 385 0.75 12.18 -5.61
N TYR A 386 2.03 12.03 -5.26
CA TYR A 386 2.50 12.42 -3.92
C TYR A 386 2.75 13.93 -3.81
N GLY A 387 3.21 14.57 -4.89
CA GLY A 387 3.42 16.01 -4.98
C GLY A 387 2.14 16.82 -5.18
N ALA A 388 0.96 16.19 -5.24
CA ALA A 388 -0.31 16.86 -5.51
C ALA A 388 -0.60 18.03 -4.56
N LYS A 389 -0.20 17.93 -3.29
CA LYS A 389 -0.33 19.02 -2.31
C LYS A 389 0.43 20.27 -2.73
N PHE A 390 1.72 20.11 -3.05
CA PHE A 390 2.60 21.20 -3.48
C PHE A 390 2.02 21.91 -4.70
N TRP A 391 1.66 21.15 -5.75
CA TRP A 391 1.13 21.73 -6.99
C TRP A 391 -0.21 22.42 -6.81
N LYS A 392 -1.04 21.96 -5.88
CA LYS A 392 -2.29 22.62 -5.53
C LYS A 392 -2.03 23.96 -4.85
N GLU A 393 -1.08 24.04 -3.92
CA GLU A 393 -0.69 25.30 -3.30
C GLU A 393 -0.06 26.28 -4.31
N GLU A 394 0.71 25.79 -5.28
CA GLU A 394 1.21 26.62 -6.39
C GLU A 394 0.08 27.16 -7.27
N ALA A 395 -0.93 26.34 -7.56
CA ALA A 395 -2.11 26.78 -8.29
C ALA A 395 -2.89 27.84 -7.51
N ASP A 396 -3.10 27.64 -6.20
CA ASP A 396 -3.78 28.59 -5.32
C ASP A 396 -3.03 29.95 -5.28
N LYS A 397 -1.69 29.93 -5.17
CA LYS A 397 -0.84 31.14 -5.25
C LYS A 397 -0.97 31.85 -6.60
N ALA A 398 -0.98 31.09 -7.70
CA ALA A 398 -1.13 31.66 -9.04
C ALA A 398 -2.51 32.34 -9.23
N ILE A 399 -3.58 31.74 -8.68
CA ILE A 399 -4.93 32.31 -8.67
C ILE A 399 -4.95 33.64 -7.89
N GLN A 400 -4.35 33.68 -6.70
CA GLN A 400 -4.27 34.89 -5.88
C GLN A 400 -3.48 36.00 -6.58
N LYS A 401 -2.33 35.66 -7.19
CA LYS A 401 -1.52 36.62 -7.97
C LYS A 401 -2.31 37.19 -9.16
N ARG A 402 -3.07 36.34 -9.87
CA ARG A 402 -3.96 36.79 -10.96
C ARG A 402 -5.04 37.74 -10.45
N ALA A 403 -5.69 37.42 -9.34
CA ALA A 403 -6.72 38.27 -8.75
C ALA A 403 -6.18 39.65 -8.33
N ASN A 404 -4.98 39.70 -7.74
CA ASN A 404 -4.35 40.96 -7.34
C ASN A 404 -3.99 41.84 -8.55
N ARG A 405 -3.51 41.24 -9.65
CA ARG A 405 -3.25 41.98 -10.90
C ARG A 405 -4.51 42.57 -11.51
N GLN A 406 -5.61 41.81 -11.51
CA GLN A 406 -6.90 42.30 -12.02
C GLN A 406 -7.41 43.48 -11.19
N LYS A 407 -7.31 43.43 -9.85
CA LYS A 407 -7.66 44.55 -8.98
C LYS A 407 -6.83 45.80 -9.29
N ALA A 408 -5.51 45.66 -9.42
CA ALA A 408 -4.62 46.78 -9.73
C ALA A 408 -4.92 47.45 -11.08
N GLY A 409 -5.25 46.65 -12.12
CA GLY A 409 -5.65 47.17 -13.43
C GLY A 409 -7.01 47.88 -13.43
N THR A 410 -7.91 47.55 -12.49
CA THR A 410 -9.23 48.21 -12.38
C THR A 410 -9.13 49.57 -11.67
N THR A 411 -8.15 49.75 -10.76
CA THR A 411 -7.94 51.02 -10.04
C THR A 411 -7.27 52.09 -10.91
N GLN A 412 -6.51 51.72 -11.94
CA GLN A 412 -5.87 52.66 -12.87
C GLN A 412 -6.78 53.13 -14.02
N GLY A 413 -7.92 52.48 -14.25
CA GLY A 413 -8.89 52.84 -15.31
C GLY A 413 -10.11 53.64 -14.84
N GLY A 414 -10.10 54.13 -13.60
CA GLY A 414 -11.24 54.83 -12.97
C GLY A 414 -11.00 56.32 -12.69
N SER A 415 -9.98 56.91 -13.30
CA SER A 415 -9.66 58.34 -13.20
C SER A 415 -9.38 58.90 -14.59
N GLU A 416 -10.45 59.06 -15.38
CA GLU A 416 -10.53 60.00 -16.50
C GLU A 416 -11.79 60.85 -16.34
#